data_AF-A0A6I4VZ80-F1
#
_entry.id   AF-A0A6I4VZ80-F1
#
_cell.length_a   1.000
_cell.length_b   1.000
_cell.length_c   1.000
_cell.angle_alpha   90.00
_cell.angle_beta   90.00
_cell.angle_gamma   90.00
#
_symmetry.space_group_name_H-M   'P 1'
#
loop_
_entity.id
_entity.type
_entity.pdbx_description
1 polymer ?
#
loop_
_entity_poly.entity_id
_entity_poly.type
_entity_poly.pdbx_seq_one_letter_code
_entity_poly.pdbx_strand_id
1 'polypeptide(L)'
;MGKFPNLSTEKQQKIVDTALASFGESGYKRTSIRDIAAEAGISKAMIFHYFGTKKKLYLYLIEYCTNTFIREIKHKFNPCITDFFDRIELAGDIKFEAMKKHPAIGTFLWSVYEEQDSEVKSAIQASMGIAKQRIFARALPLQGWIHLSFAKMSIQSSFTKCYFGWRKDVFVMFPI
;
A
#
# COMPACT_ATOMS: atom_id res chain seq x y z
N MET A 1 15.19 -8.11 15.96
CA MET A 1 15.15 -6.72 15.46
C MET A 1 15.83 -5.85 16.50
N GLY A 2 16.94 -5.19 16.16
CA GLY A 2 17.72 -4.39 17.13
C GLY A 2 17.16 -2.99 17.29
N LYS A 3 16.84 -2.59 18.53
CA LYS A 3 16.67 -1.22 19.09
C LYS A 3 15.84 -0.16 18.32
N PHE A 4 15.37 -0.37 17.10
CA PHE A 4 14.52 0.56 16.35
C PHE A 4 13.25 0.95 17.13
N PRO A 5 12.55 0.01 17.83
CA PRO A 5 11.39 0.36 18.64
C PRO A 5 11.69 1.28 19.84
N ASN A 6 12.97 1.42 20.23
CA ASN A 6 13.39 2.22 21.39
C ASN A 6 13.66 3.69 21.02
N LEU A 7 13.55 4.06 19.74
CA LEU A 7 13.62 5.46 19.32
C LEU A 7 12.34 6.20 19.71
N SER A 8 12.42 7.53 19.84
CA SER A 8 11.20 8.34 19.96
C SER A 8 10.30 8.11 18.75
N THR A 9 8.99 8.15 18.96
CA THR A 9 7.99 7.93 17.90
C THR A 9 8.23 8.86 16.71
N GLU A 10 8.58 10.12 16.97
CA GLU A 10 8.94 11.11 15.94
C GLU A 10 10.13 10.66 15.08
N LYS A 11 11.19 10.12 15.69
CA LYS A 11 12.35 9.62 14.95
C LYS A 11 12.02 8.38 14.13
N GLN A 12 11.23 7.46 14.69
CA GLN A 12 10.78 6.29 13.95
C GLN A 12 9.96 6.71 12.74
N GLN A 13 8.99 7.62 12.94
CA GLN A 13 8.11 8.10 11.89
C GLN A 13 8.89 8.83 10.80
N LYS A 14 9.86 9.70 11.16
CA LYS A 14 10.71 10.38 10.18
C LYS A 14 11.49 9.39 9.31
N ILE A 15 12.11 8.37 9.91
CA ILE A 15 12.86 7.34 9.16
C ILE A 15 11.93 6.56 8.21
N VAL A 16 10.75 6.20 8.69
CA VAL A 16 9.74 5.47 7.90
C VAL A 16 9.24 6.32 6.75
N ASP A 17 8.82 7.56 6.99
CA ASP A 17 8.24 8.45 5.99
C ASP A 17 9.25 8.78 4.89
N THR A 18 10.48 9.13 5.27
CA THR A 18 11.56 9.37 4.30
C THR A 18 11.83 8.13 3.45
N ALA A 19 11.90 6.94 4.07
CA ALA A 19 12.16 5.72 3.32
C ALA A 19 10.99 5.34 2.39
N LEU A 20 9.74 5.49 2.86
CA LEU A 20 8.54 5.28 2.05
C LEU A 20 8.52 6.20 0.82
N ALA A 21 8.82 7.49 1.02
CA ALA A 21 8.88 8.46 -0.06
C ALA A 21 9.97 8.08 -1.09
N SER A 22 11.20 7.82 -0.64
CA SER A 22 12.30 7.49 -1.56
C SER A 22 12.03 6.21 -2.35
N PHE A 23 11.57 5.14 -1.69
CA PHE A 23 11.26 3.88 -2.37
C PHE A 23 9.99 3.96 -3.22
N GLY A 24 9.02 4.80 -2.85
CA GLY A 24 7.81 5.03 -3.63
C GLY A 24 8.11 5.72 -4.96
N GLU A 25 8.98 6.72 -4.94
CA GLU A 25 9.34 7.48 -6.15
C GLU A 25 10.33 6.74 -7.04
N SER A 26 11.36 6.12 -6.45
CA SER A 26 12.49 5.57 -7.21
C SER A 26 12.48 4.05 -7.34
N GLY A 27 11.58 3.34 -6.64
CA GLY A 27 11.55 1.87 -6.60
C GLY A 27 12.73 1.28 -5.81
N TYR A 28 12.79 -0.05 -5.71
CA TYR A 28 13.81 -0.72 -4.89
C TYR A 28 15.22 -0.42 -5.41
N LYS A 29 15.51 -0.73 -6.68
CA LYS A 29 16.89 -0.74 -7.21
C LYS A 29 17.57 0.63 -7.15
N ARG A 30 16.89 1.69 -7.59
CA ARG A 30 17.48 3.05 -7.71
C ARG A 30 17.61 3.78 -6.37
N THR A 31 16.86 3.37 -5.35
CA THR A 31 16.87 4.05 -4.05
C THR A 31 18.17 3.82 -3.28
N SER A 32 18.75 4.90 -2.75
CA SER A 32 20.00 4.88 -2.01
C SER A 32 19.76 4.96 -0.50
N ILE A 33 20.30 3.99 0.26
CA ILE A 33 20.26 4.01 1.73
C ILE A 33 21.01 5.22 2.30
N ARG A 34 22.04 5.70 1.60
CA ARG A 34 22.77 6.90 2.02
C ARG A 34 21.87 8.12 1.98
N ASP A 35 21.06 8.25 0.93
CA ASP A 35 20.25 9.43 0.71
C ASP A 35 19.04 9.42 1.66
N ILE A 36 18.42 8.24 1.89
CA ILE A 36 17.43 8.03 2.96
C ILE A 36 18.00 8.45 4.34
N ALA A 37 19.23 8.05 4.66
CA ALA A 37 19.84 8.38 5.95
C ALA A 37 20.04 9.90 6.10
N ALA A 38 20.55 10.55 5.06
CA ALA A 38 20.78 11.99 5.04
C ALA A 38 19.47 12.77 5.27
N GLU A 39 18.40 12.41 4.55
CA GLU A 39 17.10 13.07 4.66
C GLU A 39 16.40 12.77 6.00
N ALA A 40 16.53 11.55 6.51
CA ALA A 40 16.04 11.20 7.84
C ALA A 40 16.84 11.86 8.99
N GLY A 41 18.00 12.46 8.69
CA GLY A 41 18.88 13.11 9.68
C GLY A 41 19.61 12.10 10.58
N ILE A 42 19.94 10.93 10.05
CA ILE A 42 20.69 9.87 10.75
C ILE A 42 21.88 9.40 9.92
N SER A 43 22.81 8.67 10.54
CA SER A 43 23.92 8.09 9.79
C SER A 43 23.48 6.84 9.01
N LYS A 44 24.13 6.58 7.87
CA LYS A 44 23.97 5.32 7.10
C LYS A 44 24.19 4.10 7.98
N ALA A 45 25.20 4.16 8.87
CA ALA A 45 25.49 3.10 9.84
C ALA A 45 24.30 2.80 10.76
N MET A 46 23.51 3.82 11.12
CA MET A 46 22.33 3.67 11.97
C MET A 46 21.21 2.88 11.26
N ILE A 47 20.98 3.15 9.96
CA ILE A 47 20.01 2.37 9.16
C ILE A 47 20.44 0.90 9.11
N PHE A 48 21.73 0.64 8.83
CA PHE A 48 22.24 -0.74 8.85
C PHE A 48 22.19 -1.36 10.24
N HIS A 49 22.37 -0.59 11.31
CA HIS A 49 22.22 -1.07 12.67
C HIS A 49 20.77 -1.52 12.98
N TYR A 50 19.77 -0.77 12.51
CA TYR A 50 18.36 -1.08 12.75
C TYR A 50 17.83 -2.22 11.87
N PHE A 51 18.12 -2.16 10.57
CA PHE A 51 17.48 -3.03 9.58
C PHE A 51 18.44 -4.08 9.01
N GLY A 52 19.75 -3.89 9.11
CA GLY A 52 20.76 -4.84 8.66
C GLY A 52 21.08 -4.78 7.16
N THR A 53 20.07 -4.70 6.29
CA THR A 53 20.28 -4.55 4.84
C THR A 53 19.20 -3.68 4.19
N LYS A 54 19.47 -3.19 2.96
CA LYS A 54 18.48 -2.47 2.15
C LYS A 54 17.21 -3.30 1.93
N LYS A 55 17.37 -4.58 1.58
CA LYS A 55 16.26 -5.54 1.47
C LYS A 55 15.44 -5.64 2.74
N LYS A 56 16.08 -5.76 3.92
CA LYS A 56 15.37 -5.86 5.20
C LYS A 56 14.62 -4.58 5.56
N LEU A 57 15.18 -3.40 5.27
CA LEU A 57 14.45 -2.13 5.40
C LEU A 57 13.23 -2.12 4.48
N TYR A 58 13.39 -2.48 3.22
CA TYR A 58 12.31 -2.49 2.24
C TYR A 58 11.16 -3.43 2.65
N LEU A 59 11.47 -4.67 3.07
CA LEU A 59 10.47 -5.62 3.55
C LEU A 59 9.80 -5.16 4.84
N TYR A 60 10.54 -4.50 5.74
CA TYR A 60 9.97 -3.89 6.94
C TYR A 60 8.93 -2.83 6.59
N LEU A 61 9.17 -2.00 5.56
CA LEU A 61 8.20 -0.99 5.12
C LEU A 61 6.92 -1.61 4.54
N ILE A 62 7.03 -2.72 3.80
CA ILE A 62 5.86 -3.46 3.29
C ILE A 62 5.01 -3.97 4.46
N GLU A 63 5.65 -4.52 5.49
CA GLU A 63 4.98 -4.99 6.70
C GLU A 63 4.35 -3.82 7.47
N TYR A 64 5.06 -2.71 7.63
CA TYR A 64 4.56 -1.48 8.26
C TYR A 64 3.30 -0.96 7.57
N CYS A 65 3.30 -0.88 6.23
CA CYS A 65 2.15 -0.45 5.44
C CYS A 65 0.97 -1.40 5.62
N THR A 66 1.23 -2.71 5.52
CA THR A 66 0.20 -3.74 5.70
C THR A 66 -0.45 -3.66 7.08
N ASN A 67 0.35 -3.53 8.13
CA ASN A 67 -0.13 -3.42 9.51
C ASN A 67 -0.91 -2.11 9.74
N THR A 68 -0.46 -1.01 9.14
CA THR A 68 -1.14 0.28 9.20
C THR A 68 -2.53 0.21 8.56
N PHE A 69 -2.64 -0.36 7.35
CA PHE A 69 -3.95 -0.56 6.72
C PHE A 69 -4.85 -1.52 7.49
N ILE A 70 -4.33 -2.65 7.97
CA ILE A 70 -5.11 -3.59 8.76
C ILE A 70 -5.67 -2.92 10.01
N ARG A 71 -4.90 -2.03 10.66
CA ARG A 71 -5.36 -1.27 11.82
C ARG A 71 -6.48 -0.30 11.44
N GLU A 72 -6.32 0.50 10.39
CA GLU A 72 -7.36 1.45 9.93
C GLU A 72 -8.64 0.71 9.52
N ILE A 73 -8.51 -0.42 8.81
CA ILE A 73 -9.65 -1.27 8.43
C ILE A 73 -10.36 -1.80 9.68
N LYS A 74 -9.62 -2.35 10.66
CA LYS A 74 -10.21 -2.89 11.89
C LYS A 74 -10.97 -1.83 12.68
N HIS A 75 -10.48 -0.60 12.76
CA HIS A 75 -11.13 0.47 13.52
C HIS A 75 -12.43 0.95 12.90
N LYS A 76 -12.55 0.90 11.57
CA LYS A 76 -13.72 1.38 10.84
C LYS A 76 -14.65 0.26 10.36
N PHE A 77 -14.24 -1.00 10.51
CA PHE A 77 -15.05 -2.14 10.15
C PHE A 77 -16.28 -2.24 11.06
N ASN A 78 -17.46 -2.14 10.45
CA ASN A 78 -18.72 -2.32 11.13
C ASN A 78 -19.36 -3.65 10.69
N PRO A 79 -19.39 -4.69 11.56
CA PRO A 79 -19.97 -5.99 11.20
C PRO A 79 -21.49 -5.95 11.01
N CYS A 80 -22.17 -4.91 11.50
CA CYS A 80 -23.63 -4.77 11.42
C CYS A 80 -24.11 -4.36 10.02
N ILE A 81 -23.23 -3.86 9.16
CA ILE A 81 -23.56 -3.61 7.75
C ILE A 81 -23.59 -4.96 7.03
N THR A 82 -24.77 -5.42 6.61
CA THR A 82 -24.97 -6.74 5.98
C THR A 82 -25.18 -6.64 4.48
N ASP A 83 -25.73 -5.52 3.99
CA ASP A 83 -25.97 -5.30 2.56
C ASP A 83 -24.66 -5.29 1.76
N PHE A 84 -24.72 -5.88 0.56
CA PHE A 84 -23.56 -6.04 -0.29
C PHE A 84 -23.00 -4.71 -0.80
N PHE A 85 -23.87 -3.79 -1.23
CA PHE A 85 -23.45 -2.50 -1.76
C PHE A 85 -22.96 -1.59 -0.63
N ASP A 86 -23.62 -1.59 0.52
CA ASP A 86 -23.17 -0.83 1.69
C ASP A 86 -21.80 -1.32 2.20
N ARG A 87 -21.52 -2.63 2.10
CA ARG A 87 -20.19 -3.17 2.40
C ARG A 87 -19.12 -2.72 1.41
N ILE A 88 -19.48 -2.56 0.13
CA ILE A 88 -18.56 -2.04 -0.89
C ILE A 88 -18.27 -0.56 -0.63
N GLU A 89 -19.29 0.23 -0.32
CA GLU A 89 -19.14 1.65 -0.01
C GLU A 89 -18.30 1.85 1.26
N LEU A 90 -18.62 1.13 2.34
CA LEU A 90 -17.82 1.15 3.57
C LEU A 90 -16.35 0.78 3.28
N ALA A 91 -16.10 -0.29 2.51
CA ALA A 91 -14.74 -0.70 2.17
C ALA A 91 -14.02 0.36 1.31
N GLY A 92 -14.74 0.99 0.38
CA GLY A 92 -14.27 2.09 -0.45
C GLY A 92 -13.84 3.29 0.38
N ASP A 93 -14.69 3.74 1.30
CA ASP A 93 -14.44 4.89 2.16
C ASP A 93 -13.30 4.64 3.14
N ILE A 94 -13.25 3.47 3.77
CA ILE A 94 -12.15 3.08 4.65
C ILE A 94 -10.81 3.13 3.89
N LYS A 95 -10.79 2.57 2.68
CA LYS A 95 -9.60 2.55 1.84
C LYS A 95 -9.20 3.96 1.41
N PHE A 96 -10.16 4.78 0.97
CA PHE A 96 -9.92 6.14 0.50
C PHE A 96 -9.40 7.04 1.62
N GLU A 97 -10.01 6.99 2.79
CA GLU A 97 -9.57 7.74 3.97
C GLU A 97 -8.18 7.32 4.45
N ALA A 98 -7.90 6.01 4.46
CA ALA A 98 -6.58 5.50 4.83
C ALA A 98 -5.49 5.95 3.84
N MET A 99 -5.79 5.98 2.54
CA MET A 99 -4.89 6.48 1.51
C MET A 99 -4.65 7.99 1.62
N LYS A 100 -5.70 8.78 1.87
CA LYS A 100 -5.59 10.24 2.09
C LYS A 100 -4.72 10.59 3.29
N LYS A 101 -4.85 9.84 4.39
CA LYS A 101 -4.09 10.06 5.61
C LYS A 101 -2.61 9.73 5.45
N HIS A 102 -2.26 8.84 4.51
CA HIS A 102 -0.91 8.33 4.33
C HIS A 102 -0.52 8.26 2.83
N PRO A 103 -0.34 9.41 2.15
CA PRO A 103 -0.09 9.43 0.71
C PRO A 103 1.20 8.69 0.32
N ALA A 104 2.26 8.80 1.12
CA ALA A 104 3.53 8.10 0.88
C ALA A 104 3.37 6.56 0.93
N ILE A 105 2.46 6.05 1.75
CA ILE A 105 2.15 4.61 1.80
C ILE A 105 1.52 4.17 0.47
N GLY A 106 0.60 4.97 -0.08
CA GLY A 106 -0.04 4.67 -1.36
C GLY A 106 0.96 4.57 -2.51
N THR A 107 1.81 5.60 -2.65
CA THR A 107 2.87 5.63 -3.67
C THR A 107 3.86 4.48 -3.51
N PHE A 108 4.27 4.18 -2.26
CA PHE A 108 5.15 3.05 -1.98
C PHE A 108 4.52 1.70 -2.35
N LEU A 109 3.27 1.44 -1.95
CA LEU A 109 2.62 0.16 -2.29
C LEU A 109 2.41 -0.01 -3.79
N TRP A 110 2.18 1.08 -4.52
CA TRP A 110 2.17 1.04 -5.98
C TRP A 110 3.53 0.62 -6.54
N SER A 111 4.63 1.23 -6.08
CA SER A 111 5.98 0.85 -6.53
C SER A 111 6.32 -0.59 -6.17
N VAL A 112 5.87 -1.10 -5.01
CA VAL A 112 6.02 -2.51 -4.61
C VAL A 112 5.23 -3.45 -5.53
N TYR A 113 4.04 -3.06 -5.99
CA TYR A 113 3.22 -3.87 -6.90
C TYR A 113 3.90 -4.07 -8.26
N GLU A 114 4.55 -3.04 -8.77
CA GLU A 114 5.24 -3.07 -10.06
C GLU A 114 6.68 -3.62 -9.97
N GLU A 115 7.23 -3.79 -8.76
CA GLU A 115 8.64 -4.14 -8.55
C GLU A 115 9.02 -5.50 -9.17
N GLN A 116 10.07 -5.49 -9.99
CA GLN A 116 10.55 -6.67 -10.73
C GLN A 116 11.96 -7.10 -10.33
N ASP A 117 12.64 -6.36 -9.46
CA ASP A 117 14.00 -6.68 -9.05
C ASP A 117 14.09 -8.07 -8.38
N SER A 118 14.99 -8.91 -8.89
CA SER A 118 15.11 -10.32 -8.48
C SER A 118 15.49 -10.49 -7.01
N GLU A 119 16.11 -9.50 -6.38
CA GLU A 119 16.49 -9.56 -4.97
C GLU A 119 15.26 -9.56 -4.04
N VAL A 120 14.19 -8.86 -4.45
CA VAL A 120 13.00 -8.63 -3.62
C VAL A 120 11.74 -9.27 -4.19
N LYS A 121 11.63 -9.49 -5.50
CA LYS A 121 10.43 -10.02 -6.17
C LYS A 121 9.86 -11.28 -5.51
N SER A 122 10.70 -12.30 -5.26
CA SER A 122 10.23 -13.54 -4.62
C SER A 122 9.76 -13.33 -3.18
N ALA A 123 10.41 -12.43 -2.45
CA ALA A 123 10.02 -12.09 -1.08
C ALA A 123 8.71 -11.30 -1.05
N ILE A 124 8.54 -10.32 -1.97
CA ILE A 124 7.30 -9.57 -2.15
C ILE A 124 6.16 -10.52 -2.50
N GLN A 125 6.36 -11.46 -3.44
CA GLN A 125 5.34 -12.44 -3.83
C GLN A 125 4.93 -13.33 -2.66
N ALA A 126 5.88 -13.79 -1.83
CA ALA A 126 5.55 -14.56 -0.63
C ALA A 126 4.75 -13.73 0.39
N SER A 127 5.17 -12.49 0.66
CA SER A 127 4.48 -11.57 1.58
C SER A 127 3.10 -11.16 1.06
N MET A 128 2.95 -10.93 -0.24
CA MET A 128 1.68 -10.62 -0.90
C MET A 128 0.75 -11.82 -0.98
N GLY A 129 1.26 -13.05 -1.09
CA GLY A 129 0.44 -14.26 -0.99
C GLY A 129 -0.25 -14.36 0.38
N ILE A 130 0.50 -14.10 1.45
CA ILE A 130 -0.01 -14.07 2.83
C ILE A 130 -0.92 -12.86 3.07
N ALA A 131 -0.54 -11.67 2.59
CA ALA A 131 -1.35 -10.47 2.73
C ALA A 131 -2.65 -10.55 1.91
N LYS A 132 -2.61 -11.07 0.68
CA LYS A 132 -3.80 -11.45 -0.09
C LYS A 132 -4.64 -12.41 0.74
N GLN A 133 -4.14 -13.55 1.23
CA GLN A 133 -4.96 -14.44 2.06
C GLN A 133 -5.58 -13.76 3.29
N ARG A 134 -4.85 -12.90 4.01
CA ARG A 134 -5.35 -12.26 5.25
C ARG A 134 -6.32 -11.09 5.01
N ILE A 135 -6.09 -10.30 3.96
CA ILE A 135 -6.95 -9.19 3.56
C ILE A 135 -8.16 -9.71 2.79
N PHE A 136 -7.96 -10.66 1.88
CA PHE A 136 -8.97 -11.24 0.98
C PHE A 136 -9.85 -12.30 1.67
N ALA A 137 -9.39 -12.97 2.73
CA ALA A 137 -10.27 -13.78 3.58
C ALA A 137 -11.22 -12.93 4.44
N ARG A 138 -11.00 -11.61 4.55
CA ARG A 138 -11.83 -10.69 5.35
C ARG A 138 -12.56 -9.62 4.53
N ALA A 139 -12.02 -9.23 3.38
CA ALA A 139 -12.66 -8.37 2.40
C ALA A 139 -13.30 -9.25 1.31
N LEU A 140 -14.62 -9.24 1.29
CA LEU A 140 -15.55 -9.94 0.39
C LEU A 140 -15.17 -9.87 -1.12
N PRO A 141 -15.80 -10.72 -1.96
CA PRO A 141 -15.22 -11.46 -3.11
C PRO A 141 -14.98 -10.59 -4.34
N LEU A 142 -14.03 -9.66 -4.27
CA LEU A 142 -13.92 -8.57 -5.24
C LEU A 142 -12.62 -8.48 -6.04
N GLN A 143 -11.69 -9.46 -5.98
CA GLN A 143 -10.56 -9.47 -6.94
C GLN A 143 -10.83 -10.29 -8.21
N GLY A 144 -11.96 -11.01 -8.30
CA GLY A 144 -12.37 -11.67 -9.54
C GLY A 144 -12.83 -10.69 -10.63
N TRP A 145 -13.39 -9.54 -10.25
CA TRP A 145 -14.08 -8.67 -11.21
C TRP A 145 -13.29 -7.45 -11.67
N ILE A 146 -12.35 -6.92 -10.88
CA ILE A 146 -11.52 -5.78 -11.31
C ILE A 146 -10.63 -6.18 -12.51
N HIS A 147 -10.24 -7.46 -12.62
CA HIS A 147 -9.49 -7.98 -13.77
C HIS A 147 -10.39 -8.41 -14.96
N LEU A 148 -11.66 -8.74 -14.71
CA LEU A 148 -12.63 -9.16 -15.74
C LEU A 148 -13.38 -7.99 -16.38
N SER A 149 -13.47 -6.83 -15.73
CA SER A 149 -14.04 -5.61 -16.30
C SER A 149 -13.18 -5.02 -17.43
N PHE A 150 -11.85 -5.23 -17.42
CA PHE A 150 -10.98 -4.76 -18.51
C PHE A 150 -10.97 -5.71 -19.72
N ALA A 151 -11.31 -7.00 -19.55
CA ALA A 151 -11.31 -7.97 -20.65
C ALA A 151 -12.64 -8.03 -21.44
N LYS A 152 -13.74 -7.47 -20.92
CA LYS A 152 -15.06 -7.56 -21.56
C LYS A 152 -15.59 -6.24 -22.12
N MET A 153 -14.78 -5.18 -22.13
CA MET A 153 -15.17 -3.86 -22.62
C MET A 153 -14.98 -3.68 -24.13
N SER A 154 -15.25 -4.74 -24.92
CA SER A 154 -15.35 -4.65 -26.38
C SER A 154 -16.73 -5.05 -26.93
N ILE A 155 -17.65 -5.60 -26.12
CA ILE A 155 -18.95 -6.06 -26.64
C ILE A 155 -20.05 -5.90 -25.57
N GLN A 156 -20.73 -4.74 -25.53
CA GLN A 156 -22.20 -4.57 -25.53
C GLN A 156 -22.55 -3.09 -25.19
N SER A 157 -22.96 -2.33 -26.21
CA SER A 157 -23.02 -0.87 -26.24
C SER A 157 -24.32 -0.22 -25.70
N SER A 158 -25.03 -0.80 -24.73
CA SER A 158 -26.39 -0.31 -24.39
C SER A 158 -26.73 -0.06 -22.92
N PHE A 159 -25.77 -0.07 -21.98
CA PHE A 159 -26.07 0.15 -20.54
C PHE A 159 -25.38 1.37 -19.89
N THR A 160 -24.96 2.35 -20.68
CA THR A 160 -24.13 3.50 -20.24
C THR A 160 -24.89 4.78 -19.91
N LYS A 161 -26.18 4.72 -19.53
CA LYS A 161 -26.93 5.95 -19.17
C LYS A 161 -27.39 6.11 -17.72
N CYS A 162 -27.30 5.09 -16.86
CA CYS A 162 -27.77 5.23 -15.46
C CYS A 162 -26.67 5.37 -14.40
N TYR A 163 -25.39 5.06 -14.71
CA TYR A 163 -24.32 5.07 -13.70
C TYR A 163 -23.41 6.30 -13.69
N PHE A 164 -23.60 7.25 -14.63
CA PHE A 164 -22.71 8.43 -14.79
C PHE A 164 -23.38 9.74 -14.33
N GLY A 165 -23.99 9.74 -13.14
CA GLY A 165 -24.69 10.90 -12.59
C GLY A 165 -23.92 11.74 -11.57
N TRP A 166 -22.98 11.18 -10.81
CA TRP A 166 -22.32 11.88 -9.71
C TRP A 166 -20.83 11.50 -9.60
N ARG A 167 -20.00 12.53 -9.39
CA ARG A 167 -18.52 12.56 -9.27
C ARG A 167 -17.73 12.60 -10.58
N LYS A 168 -17.67 13.80 -11.17
CA LYS A 168 -16.70 14.19 -12.20
C LYS A 168 -15.33 14.65 -11.65
N ASP A 169 -15.14 14.66 -10.33
CA ASP A 169 -13.99 15.37 -9.74
C ASP A 169 -12.88 14.46 -9.19
N VAL A 170 -12.97 13.14 -9.38
CA VAL A 170 -11.93 12.20 -8.91
C VAL A 170 -11.65 11.15 -9.98
N PHE A 171 -11.18 11.60 -11.15
CA PHE A 171 -10.62 10.75 -12.19
C PHE A 171 -9.17 11.15 -12.45
N VAL A 172 -8.32 11.04 -11.43
CA VAL A 172 -6.86 11.06 -11.59
C VAL A 172 -6.27 10.09 -10.58
N MET A 173 -6.12 8.82 -10.96
CA MET A 173 -5.08 7.91 -10.49
C MET A 173 -5.33 6.55 -11.15
N PHE A 174 -4.25 5.94 -11.64
CA PHE A 174 -4.16 4.74 -12.48
C PHE A 174 -4.30 5.04 -13.99
N PRO A 175 -3.18 5.27 -14.71
CA PRO A 175 -3.18 5.08 -16.15
C PRO A 175 -3.34 3.59 -16.46
N ILE A 176 -4.01 3.35 -17.58
CA ILE A 176 -4.53 2.09 -18.13
C ILE A 176 -3.39 1.19 -18.61
#